data_AF-A0A954S9N1-F1
#
_entry.id   AF-A0A954S9N1-F1
#
_cell.length_a   1.000
_cell.length_b   1.000
_cell.length_c   1.000
_cell.angle_alpha   90.00
_cell.angle_beta   90.00
_cell.angle_gamma   90.00
#
_symmetry.space_group_name_H-M   'P 1'
#
loop_
_entity.id
_entity.type
_entity.pdbx_description
1 polymer ?
#
loop_
_entity_poly.entity_id
_entity_poly.type
_entity_poly.pdbx_seq_one_letter_code
_entity_poly.pdbx_strand_id
1 'polypeptide(L)'
;MQQFRPTSEAVTRVLRLTAKLAHIDSQKAEEPHLLAALWLDESVARGLLEQAGLTDETIRDLLGDDVFSLTDTESTTFKESDTPSHLPKLSTVITAAQSHAGQLGRHAEMGTEHLLMGLISQGGPLADQLIEQGITLESIKQHTADETGSPHEPIPVDITLSPTIVTRQDTTHTDRILDAAANRCREGLRVVEDFTRFVLDDAHLSRLLKDLRHDLTAALAMLPTDRLLRSRDTPGDVGTRIDTSAERQRLGPHHVARANAKRVEESLRTLEEYGKVMDAEFAARCEALRYRFYTTEQAIETTHNARERLADCRLYLLVTDRNCPHGAGPLIRDALAGGVDAIQLREKDMPDRRLLDLAHRVREWTAEAGALFIVNDRPDIAALSRADGVHLGQDDLTVREARQIIGANALIGVSTHNIDQARQAVTDGADYLGVGPTFP
;
A
#
# COMPACT_ATOMS: atom_id res chain seq x y z
N MET A 1 -9.12 17.03 -21.67
CA MET A 1 -9.71 15.96 -20.85
C MET A 1 -9.84 16.48 -19.43
N GLN A 2 -11.05 16.84 -19.00
CA GLN A 2 -11.30 17.25 -17.61
C GLN A 2 -11.06 16.05 -16.70
N GLN A 3 -10.16 16.20 -15.72
CA GLN A 3 -9.89 15.19 -14.70
C GLN A 3 -11.17 14.89 -13.91
N PHE A 4 -11.51 13.60 -13.80
CA PHE A 4 -12.58 13.11 -12.94
C PHE A 4 -12.34 13.59 -11.50
N ARG A 5 -13.30 14.35 -10.95
CA ARG A 5 -13.32 14.76 -9.54
C ARG A 5 -13.73 13.57 -8.66
N PRO A 6 -13.39 13.57 -7.35
CA PRO A 6 -13.92 12.57 -6.43
C PRO A 6 -15.45 12.65 -6.42
N THR A 7 -16.07 11.49 -6.62
CA THR A 7 -17.50 11.29 -6.64
C THR A 7 -17.85 10.57 -5.35
N SER A 8 -18.83 11.06 -4.59
CA SER A 8 -19.24 10.38 -3.36
C SER A 8 -19.66 8.94 -3.61
N GLU A 9 -19.49 8.11 -2.58
CA GLU A 9 -19.95 6.72 -2.60
C GLU A 9 -21.47 6.65 -2.87
N ALA A 10 -22.24 7.60 -2.33
CA ALA A 10 -23.67 7.73 -2.58
C ALA A 10 -24.00 8.01 -4.06
N VAL A 11 -23.31 8.95 -4.70
CA VAL A 11 -23.47 9.19 -6.14
C VAL A 11 -23.10 7.95 -6.96
N THR A 12 -22.05 7.23 -6.56
CA THR A 12 -21.65 5.98 -7.23
C THR A 12 -22.74 4.92 -7.14
N ARG A 13 -23.39 4.77 -5.97
CA ARG A 13 -24.53 3.86 -5.78
C ARG A 13 -25.73 4.27 -6.63
N VAL A 14 -26.12 5.56 -6.60
CA VAL A 14 -27.24 6.07 -7.39
C VAL A 14 -27.02 5.82 -8.88
N LEU A 15 -25.85 6.13 -9.44
CA LEU A 15 -25.60 5.92 -10.87
C LEU A 15 -25.60 4.43 -11.26
N ARG A 16 -25.16 3.54 -10.37
CA ARG A 16 -25.30 2.07 -10.57
C ARG A 16 -26.76 1.64 -10.55
N LEU A 17 -27.54 2.16 -9.60
CA LEU A 17 -28.97 1.87 -9.49
C LEU A 17 -29.74 2.37 -10.72
N THR A 18 -29.42 3.58 -11.21
CA THR A 18 -29.96 4.13 -12.46
C THR A 18 -29.74 3.18 -13.64
N ALA A 19 -28.53 2.63 -13.78
CA ALA A 19 -28.23 1.69 -14.85
C ALA A 19 -28.95 0.36 -14.70
N LYS A 20 -29.09 -0.14 -13.47
CA LYS A 20 -29.87 -1.34 -13.17
C LYS A 20 -31.34 -1.16 -13.54
N LEU A 21 -31.96 -0.05 -13.16
CA LEU A 21 -33.36 0.25 -13.49
C LEU A 21 -33.56 0.34 -15.00
N ALA A 22 -32.66 1.01 -15.72
CA ALA A 22 -32.73 1.08 -17.18
C ALA A 22 -32.58 -0.28 -17.86
N HIS A 23 -31.73 -1.16 -17.31
CA HIS A 23 -31.59 -2.52 -17.81
C HIS A 23 -32.89 -3.32 -17.63
N ILE A 24 -33.55 -3.19 -16.48
CA ILE A 24 -34.84 -3.85 -16.21
C ILE A 24 -35.92 -3.34 -17.15
N ASP A 25 -35.95 -2.03 -17.42
CA ASP A 25 -36.88 -1.39 -18.38
C ASP A 25 -36.54 -1.73 -19.86
N SER A 26 -35.46 -2.47 -20.12
CA SER A 26 -34.93 -2.71 -21.48
C SER A 26 -34.66 -1.42 -22.26
N GLN A 27 -34.38 -0.32 -21.56
CA GLN A 27 -34.10 1.00 -22.12
C GLN A 27 -32.67 1.45 -21.86
N LYS A 28 -32.28 2.59 -22.47
CA LYS A 28 -31.06 3.28 -22.08
C LYS A 28 -31.35 4.11 -20.84
N ALA A 29 -30.36 4.24 -19.96
CA ALA A 29 -30.48 5.07 -18.78
C ALA A 29 -30.75 6.53 -19.16
N GLU A 30 -31.87 7.04 -18.65
CA GLU A 30 -32.46 8.34 -18.94
C GLU A 30 -32.91 9.01 -17.63
N GLU A 31 -33.35 10.26 -17.71
CA GLU A 31 -33.70 11.08 -16.55
C GLU A 31 -34.72 10.43 -15.59
N PRO A 32 -35.78 9.73 -16.08
CA PRO A 32 -36.71 9.01 -15.20
C PRO A 32 -36.02 7.94 -14.35
N HIS A 33 -35.08 7.19 -14.93
CA HIS A 33 -34.30 6.17 -14.22
C HIS A 33 -33.38 6.78 -13.16
N LEU A 34 -32.87 7.98 -13.40
CA LEU A 34 -32.04 8.70 -12.44
C LEU A 34 -32.88 9.22 -11.27
N LEU A 35 -34.06 9.80 -11.55
CA LEU A 35 -34.98 10.25 -10.49
C LEU A 35 -35.47 9.06 -9.65
N ALA A 36 -35.82 7.94 -10.28
CA ALA A 36 -36.18 6.70 -9.57
C ALA A 36 -35.04 6.22 -8.65
N ALA A 37 -33.80 6.24 -9.13
CA ALA A 37 -32.64 5.85 -8.34
C ALA A 37 -32.37 6.82 -7.16
N LEU A 38 -32.55 8.13 -7.36
CA LEU A 38 -32.44 9.13 -6.30
C LEU A 38 -33.55 9.00 -5.26
N TRP A 39 -34.72 8.51 -5.65
CA TRP A 39 -35.83 8.22 -4.75
C TRP A 39 -35.62 6.95 -3.91
N LEU A 40 -34.96 5.94 -4.49
CA LEU A 40 -34.71 4.67 -3.80
C LEU A 40 -33.45 4.66 -2.92
N ASP A 41 -32.44 5.48 -3.23
CA ASP A 41 -31.24 5.60 -2.39
C ASP A 41 -31.53 6.54 -1.22
N GLU A 42 -31.45 6.04 0.02
CA GLU A 42 -31.58 6.84 1.26
C GLU A 42 -30.44 7.87 1.38
N SER A 43 -30.58 8.96 0.62
CA SER A 43 -29.56 9.99 0.40
C SER A 43 -30.09 11.40 0.62
N VAL A 44 -29.21 12.40 0.55
CA VAL A 44 -29.62 13.82 0.67
C VAL A 44 -30.65 14.19 -0.39
N ALA A 45 -30.51 13.66 -1.61
CA ALA A 45 -31.51 13.89 -2.65
C ALA A 45 -32.88 13.31 -2.27
N ARG A 46 -32.94 12.13 -1.65
CA ARG A 46 -34.20 11.54 -1.16
C ARG A 46 -34.86 12.46 -0.14
N GLY A 47 -34.11 12.95 0.85
CA GLY A 47 -34.61 13.88 1.85
C GLY A 47 -35.16 15.17 1.26
N LEU A 48 -34.50 15.74 0.23
CA LEU A 48 -34.98 16.92 -0.48
C LEU A 48 -36.31 16.68 -1.21
N LEU A 49 -36.45 15.52 -1.86
CA LEU A 49 -37.69 15.15 -2.55
C LEU A 49 -38.83 14.95 -1.54
N GLU A 50 -38.57 14.32 -0.39
CA GLU A 50 -39.56 14.14 0.69
C GLU A 50 -40.03 15.47 1.29
N GLN A 51 -39.09 16.40 1.53
CA GLN A 51 -39.43 17.70 2.10
C GLN A 51 -40.20 18.61 1.15
N ALA A 52 -39.98 18.45 -0.17
CA ALA A 52 -40.82 19.07 -1.19
C ALA A 52 -42.23 18.45 -1.25
N GLY A 53 -42.51 17.43 -0.42
CA GLY A 53 -43.83 16.83 -0.29
C GLY A 53 -44.11 15.74 -1.31
N LEU A 54 -43.10 15.27 -2.05
CA LEU A 54 -43.28 14.13 -2.94
C LEU A 54 -43.51 12.88 -2.08
N THR A 55 -44.38 12.00 -2.57
CA THR A 55 -44.65 10.67 -2.01
C THR A 55 -44.41 9.59 -3.07
N ASP A 56 -44.49 8.32 -2.67
CA ASP A 56 -44.40 7.20 -3.62
C ASP A 56 -45.45 7.31 -4.72
N GLU A 57 -46.66 7.79 -4.41
CA GLU A 57 -47.69 8.07 -5.40
C GLU A 57 -47.29 9.18 -6.36
N THR A 58 -46.68 10.26 -5.85
CA THR A 58 -46.27 11.40 -6.69
C THR A 58 -45.15 11.00 -7.64
N ILE A 59 -44.19 10.20 -7.15
CA ILE A 59 -43.08 9.71 -7.97
C ILE A 59 -43.57 8.69 -9.00
N ARG A 60 -44.56 7.86 -8.66
CA ARG A 60 -45.22 6.97 -9.61
C ARG A 60 -45.92 7.75 -10.73
N ASP A 61 -46.61 8.82 -10.40
CA ASP A 61 -47.27 9.69 -11.40
C ASP A 61 -46.25 10.40 -12.30
N LEU A 62 -45.08 10.80 -11.76
CA LEU A 62 -44.00 11.46 -12.51
C LEU A 62 -43.27 10.52 -13.46
N LEU A 63 -43.06 9.26 -13.05
CA LEU A 63 -42.26 8.28 -13.79
C LEU A 63 -43.10 7.35 -14.68
N GLY A 64 -44.41 7.25 -14.40
CA GLY A 64 -45.30 6.24 -14.96
C GLY A 64 -45.25 4.91 -14.19
N ASP A 65 -46.38 4.20 -14.19
CA ASP A 65 -46.57 2.94 -13.46
C ASP A 65 -45.51 1.87 -13.82
N ASP A 66 -45.06 1.84 -15.08
CA ASP A 66 -44.11 0.85 -15.57
C ASP A 66 -42.73 1.02 -14.92
N VAL A 67 -42.20 2.24 -14.84
CA VAL A 67 -40.87 2.53 -14.28
C VAL A 67 -40.88 2.41 -12.75
N PHE A 68 -41.98 2.80 -12.11
CA PHE A 68 -42.13 2.66 -10.66
C PHE A 68 -42.32 1.19 -10.25
N SER A 69 -43.03 0.36 -11.03
CA SER A 69 -43.15 -1.08 -10.73
C SER A 69 -41.79 -1.81 -10.72
N LEU A 70 -40.79 -1.29 -11.46
CA LEU A 70 -39.43 -1.81 -11.43
C LEU A 70 -38.73 -1.61 -10.08
N THR A 71 -39.22 -0.67 -9.25
CA THR A 71 -38.66 -0.39 -7.92
C THR A 71 -38.97 -1.47 -6.89
N ASP A 72 -40.03 -2.25 -7.11
CA ASP A 72 -40.48 -3.33 -6.20
C ASP A 72 -39.81 -4.69 -6.48
N THR A 73 -38.95 -4.78 -7.51
CA THR A 73 -38.28 -6.04 -7.86
C THR A 73 -37.01 -6.30 -7.02
N GLU A 74 -37.19 -6.83 -5.81
CA GLU A 74 -36.14 -7.50 -5.04
C GLU A 74 -35.76 -8.85 -5.67
N SER A 75 -35.12 -8.86 -6.85
CA SER A 75 -34.30 -9.99 -7.34
C SER A 75 -34.04 -9.87 -8.85
N THR A 76 -32.91 -9.24 -9.20
CA THR A 76 -32.15 -9.63 -10.40
C THR A 76 -30.66 -9.48 -10.08
N THR A 77 -29.90 -10.56 -10.26
CA THR A 77 -28.45 -10.63 -10.06
C THR A 77 -27.73 -9.74 -11.07
N PHE A 78 -27.43 -8.50 -10.67
CA PHE A 78 -26.55 -7.59 -11.41
C PHE A 78 -25.10 -7.84 -10.98
N LYS A 79 -24.19 -8.19 -11.91
CA LYS A 79 -22.78 -8.45 -11.59
C LYS A 79 -22.00 -7.14 -11.62
N GLU A 80 -21.02 -6.97 -10.72
CA GLU A 80 -20.15 -5.78 -10.64
C GLU A 80 -19.40 -5.45 -11.95
N SER A 81 -19.28 -6.41 -12.87
CA SER A 81 -18.70 -6.21 -14.20
C SER A 81 -19.57 -5.38 -15.16
N ASP A 82 -20.82 -5.11 -14.82
CA ASP A 82 -21.79 -4.37 -15.66
C ASP A 82 -21.80 -2.86 -15.35
N THR A 83 -20.69 -2.30 -14.87
CA THR A 83 -20.51 -0.84 -14.68
C THR A 83 -20.77 -0.07 -15.99
N PRO A 84 -21.59 0.99 -15.98
CA PRO A 84 -21.81 1.80 -17.18
C PRO A 84 -20.57 2.61 -17.49
N SER A 85 -19.76 2.14 -18.43
CA SER A 85 -18.84 3.01 -19.14
C SER A 85 -19.66 3.99 -19.99
N HIS A 86 -19.91 5.17 -19.41
CA HIS A 86 -20.71 6.30 -19.89
C HIS A 86 -22.22 6.02 -19.94
N LEU A 87 -23.01 6.77 -19.16
CA LEU A 87 -24.46 6.93 -19.36
C LEU A 87 -24.64 8.05 -20.39
N PRO A 88 -24.65 7.78 -21.71
CA PRO A 88 -24.46 8.83 -22.71
C PRO A 88 -25.61 9.85 -22.70
N LYS A 89 -26.83 9.40 -22.43
CA LYS A 89 -28.02 10.27 -22.34
C LYS A 89 -28.06 11.10 -21.05
N LEU A 90 -27.32 10.71 -20.01
CA LEU A 90 -27.21 11.46 -18.75
C LEU A 90 -25.90 12.25 -18.63
N SER A 91 -25.07 12.26 -19.68
CA SER A 91 -23.76 12.91 -19.65
C SER A 91 -23.85 14.42 -19.39
N THR A 92 -24.88 15.08 -19.92
CA THR A 92 -25.16 16.50 -19.70
C THR A 92 -25.58 16.78 -18.27
N VAL A 93 -26.48 15.97 -17.71
CA VAL A 93 -26.93 16.02 -16.31
C VAL A 93 -25.75 15.85 -15.35
N ILE A 94 -24.91 14.83 -15.57
CA ILE A 94 -23.73 14.56 -14.74
C ILE A 94 -22.72 15.71 -14.85
N THR A 95 -22.52 16.28 -16.04
CA THR A 95 -21.62 17.43 -16.23
C THR A 95 -22.15 18.67 -15.50
N ALA A 96 -23.46 18.91 -15.54
CA ALA A 96 -24.09 19.99 -14.78
C ALA A 96 -23.94 19.79 -13.27
N ALA A 97 -24.13 18.56 -12.77
CA ALA A 97 -23.89 18.20 -11.37
C ALA A 97 -22.44 18.48 -10.93
N GLN A 98 -21.45 18.12 -11.76
CA GLN A 98 -20.03 18.41 -11.51
C GLN A 98 -19.74 19.92 -11.46
N SER A 99 -20.40 20.69 -12.32
CA SER A 99 -20.28 22.15 -12.35
C SER A 99 -20.80 22.76 -11.05
N HIS A 100 -21.99 22.35 -10.59
CA HIS A 100 -22.58 22.82 -9.33
C HIS A 100 -21.72 22.47 -8.13
N ALA A 101 -21.24 21.22 -8.02
CA ALA A 101 -20.30 20.82 -6.96
C ALA A 101 -19.03 21.69 -6.99
N GLY A 102 -18.53 22.03 -8.18
CA GLY A 102 -17.35 22.89 -8.34
C GLY A 102 -17.48 24.32 -7.84
N GLN A 103 -18.71 24.85 -7.77
CA GLN A 103 -18.95 26.20 -7.28
C GLN A 103 -18.82 26.30 -5.76
N LEU A 104 -18.88 25.18 -5.04
CA LEU A 104 -18.71 25.10 -3.59
C LEU A 104 -17.23 25.02 -3.14
N GLY A 105 -16.28 24.99 -4.08
CA GLY A 105 -14.83 25.07 -3.80
C GLY A 105 -14.00 23.94 -4.43
N ARG A 106 -12.66 24.08 -4.39
CA ARG A 106 -11.71 23.16 -5.06
C ARG A 106 -11.69 21.73 -4.51
N HIS A 107 -12.29 21.49 -3.34
CA HIS A 107 -12.35 20.19 -2.65
C HIS A 107 -13.77 19.64 -2.48
N ALA A 108 -14.79 20.29 -3.07
CA ALA A 108 -16.16 19.84 -2.96
C ALA A 108 -16.35 18.54 -3.75
N GLU A 109 -16.66 17.47 -3.03
CA GLU A 109 -17.06 16.18 -3.56
C GLU A 109 -18.47 16.27 -4.14
N MET A 110 -18.77 15.55 -5.23
CA MET A 110 -20.13 15.52 -5.76
C MET A 110 -21.03 14.64 -4.88
N GLY A 111 -22.05 15.23 -4.28
CA GLY A 111 -23.15 14.54 -3.60
C GLY A 111 -24.40 14.31 -4.47
N THR A 112 -25.39 13.59 -3.94
CA THR A 112 -26.63 13.20 -4.64
C THR A 112 -27.53 14.39 -4.98
N GLU A 113 -27.54 15.41 -4.13
CA GLU A 113 -28.21 16.69 -4.34
C GLU A 113 -27.69 17.39 -5.59
N HIS A 114 -26.41 17.24 -5.92
CA HIS A 114 -25.83 17.79 -7.14
C HIS A 114 -26.34 17.07 -8.40
N LEU A 115 -26.64 15.77 -8.34
CA LEU A 115 -27.29 15.05 -9.43
C LEU A 115 -28.72 15.57 -9.65
N LEU A 116 -29.45 15.85 -8.56
CA LEU A 116 -30.79 16.44 -8.63
C LEU A 116 -30.74 17.86 -9.21
N MET A 117 -29.76 18.68 -8.80
CA MET A 117 -29.49 19.98 -9.43
C MET A 117 -29.15 19.85 -10.91
N GLY A 118 -28.40 18.81 -11.28
CA GLY A 118 -28.07 18.49 -12.67
C GLY A 118 -29.31 18.20 -13.50
N LEU A 119 -30.25 17.41 -12.96
CA LEU A 119 -31.54 17.10 -13.60
C LEU A 119 -32.33 18.38 -13.87
N ILE A 120 -32.47 19.24 -12.86
CA ILE A 120 -33.22 20.49 -12.98
C ILE A 120 -32.53 21.47 -13.93
N SER A 121 -31.20 21.50 -13.95
CA SER A 121 -30.42 22.42 -14.80
C SER A 121 -30.41 22.04 -16.27
N GLN A 122 -30.63 20.76 -16.59
CA GLN A 122 -30.77 20.31 -17.97
C GLN A 122 -32.05 20.92 -18.56
N GLY A 123 -33.14 20.91 -17.79
CA GLY A 123 -34.48 21.24 -18.24
C GLY A 123 -35.18 20.00 -18.79
N GLY A 124 -36.31 20.22 -19.47
CA GLY A 124 -37.13 19.14 -20.04
C GLY A 124 -38.34 18.77 -19.17
N PRO A 125 -39.22 17.89 -19.67
CA PRO A 125 -40.54 17.66 -19.07
C PRO A 125 -40.48 17.22 -17.61
N LEU A 126 -39.50 16.37 -17.27
CA LEU A 126 -39.33 15.89 -15.89
C LEU A 126 -38.81 16.99 -14.97
N ALA A 127 -37.88 17.82 -15.43
CA ALA A 127 -37.38 18.96 -14.67
C ALA A 127 -38.49 20.00 -14.43
N ASP A 128 -39.31 20.29 -15.45
CA ASP A 128 -40.44 21.21 -15.34
C ASP A 128 -41.46 20.71 -14.30
N GLN A 129 -41.76 19.41 -14.31
CA GLN A 129 -42.64 18.80 -13.30
C GLN A 129 -42.04 18.85 -11.90
N LEU A 130 -40.74 18.59 -11.72
CA LEU A 130 -40.09 18.70 -10.41
C LEU A 130 -40.11 20.16 -9.89
N ILE A 131 -39.94 21.14 -10.78
CA ILE A 131 -40.05 22.57 -10.46
C ILE A 131 -41.48 22.92 -10.05
N GLU A 132 -42.50 22.39 -10.72
CA GLU A 132 -43.91 22.56 -10.34
C GLU A 132 -44.23 21.99 -8.96
N GLN A 133 -43.55 20.90 -8.57
CA GLN A 133 -43.62 20.32 -7.21
C GLN A 133 -42.76 21.07 -6.19
N GLY A 134 -42.20 22.24 -6.55
CA GLY A 134 -41.44 23.10 -5.65
C GLY A 134 -39.94 22.78 -5.56
N ILE A 135 -39.45 21.79 -6.31
CA ILE A 135 -38.03 21.41 -6.32
C ILE A 135 -37.30 22.30 -7.34
N THR A 136 -36.84 23.45 -6.88
CA THR A 136 -36.06 24.41 -7.67
C THR A 136 -34.58 24.37 -7.30
N LEU A 137 -33.71 24.88 -8.19
CA LEU A 137 -32.28 25.05 -7.88
C LEU A 137 -32.06 25.92 -6.63
N GLU A 138 -32.93 26.91 -6.38
CA GLU A 138 -32.86 27.75 -5.20
C GLU A 138 -33.25 26.98 -3.94
N SER A 139 -34.33 26.19 -3.98
CA SER A 139 -34.76 25.35 -2.86
C SER A 139 -33.70 24.31 -2.46
N ILE A 140 -33.05 23.68 -3.44
CA ILE A 140 -31.98 22.70 -3.19
C ILE A 140 -30.77 23.40 -2.57
N LYS A 141 -30.34 24.55 -3.14
CA LYS A 141 -29.22 25.33 -2.60
C LYS A 141 -29.48 25.85 -1.20
N GLN A 142 -30.70 26.32 -0.94
CA GLN A 142 -31.10 26.82 0.37
C GLN A 142 -31.08 25.70 1.41
N HIS A 143 -31.50 24.49 1.03
CA HIS A 143 -31.42 23.33 1.93
C HIS A 143 -29.97 22.88 2.20
N THR A 144 -29.12 22.87 1.17
CA THR A 144 -27.67 22.61 1.34
C THR A 144 -27.00 23.70 2.19
N ALA A 145 -27.51 24.94 2.14
CA ALA A 145 -27.08 26.06 2.96
C ALA A 145 -27.64 26.01 4.41
N ASP A 146 -28.84 25.47 4.61
CA ASP A 146 -29.52 25.41 5.91
C ASP A 146 -28.99 24.25 6.78
N GLU A 147 -28.54 23.13 6.19
CA GLU A 147 -27.72 22.12 6.90
C GLU A 147 -26.29 22.60 7.20
N THR A 148 -25.85 23.69 6.56
CA THR A 148 -24.59 24.40 6.87
C THR A 148 -24.78 25.74 7.62
N GLY A 149 -26.00 26.04 8.09
CA GLY A 149 -26.32 27.19 8.93
C GLY A 149 -26.74 28.46 8.17
N SER A 150 -28.00 28.82 8.33
CA SER A 150 -28.75 29.96 7.74
C SER A 150 -28.14 31.39 7.94
N PRO A 151 -28.66 32.43 7.24
CA PRO A 151 -27.95 33.65 6.81
C PRO A 151 -28.07 34.89 7.72
N HIS A 152 -27.07 35.77 7.58
CA HIS A 152 -26.96 37.20 7.93
C HIS A 152 -28.10 37.88 8.73
N GLU A 153 -27.93 37.97 10.05
CA GLU A 153 -28.25 39.15 10.84
C GLU A 153 -26.93 39.61 11.51
N PRO A 154 -26.54 40.91 11.51
CA PRO A 154 -25.30 41.32 12.13
C PRO A 154 -25.42 41.13 13.65
N ILE A 155 -24.82 40.06 14.15
CA ILE A 155 -24.64 39.79 15.58
C ILE A 155 -23.93 41.01 16.18
N PRO A 156 -24.44 41.65 17.26
CA PRO A 156 -23.63 42.59 18.03
C PRO A 156 -22.50 41.78 18.66
N VAL A 157 -21.32 41.91 18.05
CA VAL A 157 -20.11 41.22 18.47
C VAL A 157 -19.62 41.85 19.78
N ASP A 158 -20.11 41.32 20.89
CA ASP A 158 -19.38 41.33 22.16
C ASP A 158 -18.62 39.99 22.35
N ILE A 159 -18.28 39.36 21.22
CA ILE A 159 -17.35 38.25 21.19
C ILE A 159 -15.98 38.86 20.92
N THR A 160 -15.11 38.81 21.92
CA THR A 160 -13.68 38.92 21.64
C THR A 160 -13.34 37.74 20.74
N LEU A 161 -13.28 37.98 19.43
CA LEU A 161 -12.68 37.05 18.48
C LEU A 161 -11.24 36.85 18.95
N SER A 162 -11.01 35.78 19.69
CA SER A 162 -9.70 35.18 19.73
C SER A 162 -9.63 34.41 18.42
N PRO A 163 -8.81 34.83 17.45
CA PRO A 163 -8.49 33.94 16.36
C PRO A 163 -8.06 32.61 16.99
N THR A 164 -8.27 31.48 16.32
CA THR A 164 -7.27 30.41 16.48
C THR A 164 -6.00 30.99 15.89
N ILE A 165 -5.30 31.78 16.70
CA ILE A 165 -3.93 32.13 16.49
C ILE A 165 -3.28 30.76 16.60
N VAL A 166 -2.90 30.15 15.47
CA VAL A 166 -1.79 29.20 15.50
C VAL A 166 -0.70 30.00 16.18
N THR A 167 -0.52 29.74 17.47
CA THR A 167 0.35 30.59 18.26
C THR A 167 1.72 30.48 17.61
N ARG A 168 2.55 31.52 17.67
CA ARG A 168 3.96 31.36 17.30
C ARG A 168 4.59 30.14 18.00
N GLN A 169 4.02 29.68 19.13
CA GLN A 169 4.42 28.47 19.83
C GLN A 169 4.06 27.17 19.08
N ASP A 170 2.87 27.01 18.50
CA ASP A 170 2.46 25.78 17.78
C ASP A 170 3.31 25.50 16.52
N THR A 171 3.69 26.57 15.79
CA THR A 171 4.64 26.45 14.68
C THR A 171 6.05 26.11 15.17
N THR A 172 6.50 26.73 16.27
CA THR A 172 7.83 26.48 16.86
C THR A 172 7.96 25.05 17.36
N HIS A 173 6.92 24.47 17.96
CA HIS A 173 6.93 23.07 18.41
C HIS A 173 7.02 22.09 17.23
N THR A 174 6.22 22.32 16.18
CA THR A 174 6.28 21.51 14.95
C THR A 174 7.66 21.59 14.30
N ASP A 175 8.24 22.79 14.23
CA ASP A 175 9.58 23.01 13.69
C ASP A 175 10.66 22.27 14.48
N ARG A 176 10.60 22.30 15.82
CA ARG A 176 11.54 21.56 16.68
C ARG A 176 11.46 20.06 16.43
N ILE A 177 10.24 19.53 16.31
CA ILE A 177 10.00 18.10 16.07
C ILE A 177 10.57 17.68 14.71
N LEU A 178 10.28 18.46 13.65
CA LEU A 178 10.78 18.17 12.32
C LEU A 178 12.31 18.28 12.23
N ASP A 179 12.93 19.28 12.86
CA ASP A 179 14.39 19.42 12.89
C ASP A 179 15.05 18.24 13.62
N ALA A 180 14.53 17.85 14.79
CA ALA A 180 15.05 16.72 15.57
C ALA A 180 14.91 15.40 14.79
N ALA A 181 13.75 15.15 14.17
CA ALA A 181 13.51 13.96 13.36
C ALA A 181 14.42 13.94 12.11
N ALA A 182 14.62 15.08 11.45
CA ALA A 182 15.51 15.21 10.30
C ALA A 182 16.97 14.86 10.66
N ASN A 183 17.47 15.36 11.80
CA ASN A 183 18.81 15.04 12.28
C ASN A 183 18.96 13.53 12.57
N ARG A 184 18.05 12.96 13.36
CA ARG A 184 18.06 11.52 13.71
C ARG A 184 17.98 10.63 12.46
N CYS A 185 17.14 11.00 11.49
CA CYS A 185 17.02 10.26 10.24
C CYS A 185 18.32 10.27 9.44
N ARG A 186 18.98 11.42 9.30
CA ARG A 186 20.25 11.54 8.58
C ARG A 186 21.37 10.74 9.24
N GLU A 187 21.48 10.85 10.56
CA GLU A 187 22.49 10.11 11.34
C GLU A 187 22.25 8.60 11.27
N GLY A 188 21.01 8.16 11.47
CA GLY A 188 20.64 6.75 11.38
C GLY A 188 20.93 6.16 9.99
N LEU A 189 20.54 6.86 8.92
CA LEU A 189 20.85 6.43 7.54
C LEU A 189 22.36 6.32 7.29
N ARG A 190 23.15 7.23 7.86
CA ARG A 190 24.61 7.20 7.73
C ARG A 190 25.22 5.98 8.41
N VAL A 191 24.74 5.65 9.61
CA VAL A 191 25.22 4.47 10.35
C VAL A 191 24.86 3.18 9.61
N VAL A 192 23.65 3.08 9.07
CA VAL A 192 23.23 1.91 8.26
C VAL A 192 24.07 1.81 6.98
N GLU A 193 24.32 2.92 6.29
CA GLU A 193 25.20 2.95 5.11
C GLU A 193 26.63 2.50 5.43
N ASP A 194 27.20 2.97 6.53
CA ASP A 194 28.55 2.58 6.94
C ASP A 194 28.63 1.07 7.26
N PHE A 195 27.59 0.49 7.88
CA PHE A 195 27.49 -0.96 8.07
C PHE A 195 27.45 -1.69 6.72
N THR A 196 26.58 -1.28 5.80
CA THR A 196 26.47 -1.90 4.48
C THR A 196 27.78 -1.78 3.69
N ARG A 197 28.48 -0.67 3.81
CA ARG A 197 29.72 -0.41 3.08
C ARG A 197 30.92 -1.15 3.65
N PHE A 198 31.07 -1.19 4.97
CA PHE A 198 32.30 -1.67 5.60
C PHE A 198 32.16 -3.07 6.19
N VAL A 199 30.95 -3.51 6.52
CA VAL A 199 30.70 -4.86 7.07
C VAL A 199 30.15 -5.79 5.98
N LEU A 200 29.12 -5.35 5.26
CA LEU A 200 28.61 -6.15 4.15
C LEU A 200 29.44 -6.00 2.87
N ASP A 201 30.20 -4.91 2.71
CA ASP A 201 30.95 -4.64 1.47
C ASP A 201 30.06 -4.74 0.20
N ASP A 202 28.80 -4.29 0.32
CA ASP A 202 27.81 -4.38 -0.76
C ASP A 202 27.65 -3.04 -1.46
N ALA A 203 28.20 -2.95 -2.67
CA ALA A 203 28.17 -1.72 -3.46
C ALA A 203 26.77 -1.33 -3.96
N HIS A 204 25.86 -2.28 -4.14
CA HIS A 204 24.50 -2.02 -4.62
C HIS A 204 23.65 -1.45 -3.49
N LEU A 205 23.58 -2.11 -2.35
CA LEU A 205 22.85 -1.65 -1.16
C LEU A 205 23.41 -0.31 -0.65
N SER A 206 24.74 -0.13 -0.71
CA SER A 206 25.36 1.15 -0.36
C SER A 206 24.90 2.29 -1.29
N ARG A 207 24.69 2.01 -2.58
CA ARG A 207 24.15 3.00 -3.52
C ARG A 207 22.70 3.33 -3.20
N LEU A 208 21.85 2.34 -2.92
CA LEU A 208 20.46 2.56 -2.55
C LEU A 208 20.33 3.45 -1.31
N LEU A 209 21.15 3.22 -0.28
CA LEU A 209 21.19 4.07 0.92
C LEU A 209 21.70 5.48 0.62
N LYS A 210 22.69 5.63 -0.26
CA LYS A 210 23.16 6.95 -0.72
C LYS A 210 22.06 7.72 -1.46
N ASP A 211 21.30 7.04 -2.32
CA ASP A 211 20.20 7.64 -3.06
C ASP A 211 19.06 8.05 -2.10
N LEU A 212 18.69 7.19 -1.14
CA LEU A 212 17.75 7.51 -0.07
C LEU A 212 18.18 8.75 0.74
N ARG A 213 19.47 8.88 1.05
CA ARG A 213 20.01 10.07 1.72
C ARG A 213 19.92 11.32 0.86
N HIS A 214 20.18 11.21 -0.44
CA HIS A 214 20.06 12.33 -1.37
C HIS A 214 18.61 12.79 -1.47
N ASP A 215 17.68 11.86 -1.63
CA ASP A 215 16.25 12.12 -1.72
C ASP A 215 15.68 12.69 -0.42
N LEU A 216 16.14 12.20 0.74
CA LEU A 216 15.82 12.81 2.04
C LEU A 216 16.32 14.25 2.11
N THR A 217 17.53 14.53 1.63
CA THR A 217 18.08 15.90 1.61
C THR A 217 17.22 16.81 0.73
N ALA A 218 16.79 16.31 -0.43
CA ALA A 218 15.90 17.04 -1.33
C ALA A 218 14.51 17.30 -0.72
N ALA A 219 13.93 16.31 -0.03
CA ALA A 219 12.67 16.49 0.69
C ALA A 219 12.80 17.53 1.82
N LEU A 220 13.86 17.45 2.63
CA LEU A 220 14.09 18.39 3.72
C LEU A 220 14.34 19.83 3.25
N ALA A 221 14.83 20.02 2.03
CA ALA A 221 15.00 21.35 1.43
C ALA A 221 13.65 22.07 1.17
N MET A 222 12.52 21.36 1.20
CA MET A 222 11.18 21.95 1.13
C MET A 222 10.79 22.64 2.44
N LEU A 223 11.45 22.32 3.55
CA LEU A 223 11.19 22.94 4.84
C LEU A 223 11.92 24.30 4.96
N PRO A 224 11.32 25.30 5.64
CA PRO A 224 11.95 26.60 5.86
C PRO A 224 13.12 26.44 6.83
N THR A 225 14.33 26.22 6.30
CA THR A 225 15.54 25.88 7.07
C THR A 225 15.88 26.94 8.13
N ASP A 226 15.73 28.22 7.79
CA ASP A 226 15.96 29.32 8.75
C ASP A 226 15.00 29.29 9.94
N ARG A 227 13.76 28.80 9.74
CA ARG A 227 12.75 28.68 10.78
C ARG A 227 13.07 27.53 11.72
N LEU A 228 13.45 26.38 11.17
CA LEU A 228 13.88 25.19 11.91
C LEU A 228 15.11 25.46 12.79
N LEU A 229 16.12 26.18 12.26
CA LEU A 229 17.32 26.49 13.03
C LEU A 229 17.03 27.43 14.21
N ARG A 230 16.12 28.38 14.03
CA ARG A 230 15.74 29.36 15.08
C ARG A 230 14.86 28.76 16.17
N SER A 231 14.18 27.64 15.89
CA SER A 231 13.32 26.97 16.87
C SER A 231 14.08 26.00 17.79
N ARG A 232 15.35 25.67 17.49
CA ARG A 232 16.18 24.78 18.31
C ARG A 232 16.35 25.29 19.74
N ASP A 233 16.09 24.40 20.70
CA ASP A 233 16.28 24.67 22.12
C ASP A 233 16.72 23.36 22.83
N THR A 234 17.93 22.92 22.46
CA THR A 234 18.59 21.76 23.04
C THR A 234 18.74 21.82 24.58
N PRO A 235 19.02 22.98 25.20
CA PRO A 235 19.10 23.08 26.66
C PRO A 235 17.75 22.92 27.37
N GLY A 236 16.65 23.34 26.73
CA GLY A 236 15.29 23.21 27.23
C GLY A 236 14.58 21.91 26.85
N ASP A 237 15.16 21.09 25.96
CA ASP A 237 14.60 19.81 25.55
C ASP A 237 14.52 18.82 26.72
N VAL A 238 13.28 18.49 27.09
CA VAL A 238 12.98 17.46 28.09
C VAL A 238 13.35 16.09 27.50
N GLY A 239 13.99 15.23 28.31
CA GLY A 239 14.34 13.87 27.89
C GLY A 239 15.79 13.68 27.42
N THR A 240 16.55 14.76 27.21
CA THR A 240 17.98 14.73 26.82
C THR A 240 18.91 14.02 27.81
N ARG A 241 18.43 13.77 29.05
CA ARG A 241 19.17 13.09 30.13
C ARG A 241 18.56 11.75 30.54
N ILE A 242 17.54 11.28 29.84
CA ILE A 242 16.89 10.00 30.12
C ILE A 242 17.65 8.92 29.36
N ASP A 243 18.55 8.25 30.07
CA ASP A 243 19.35 7.14 29.58
C ASP A 243 18.71 5.84 30.08
N THR A 244 18.40 4.90 29.18
CA THR A 244 17.99 3.55 29.61
C THR A 244 19.20 2.62 29.64
N SER A 245 19.24 1.68 30.58
CA SER A 245 20.36 0.72 30.71
C SER A 245 20.58 -0.13 29.46
N ALA A 246 19.52 -0.37 28.67
CA ALA A 246 19.57 -1.08 27.39
C ALA A 246 20.31 -0.29 26.28
N GLU A 247 20.48 1.03 26.43
CA GLU A 247 21.09 1.89 25.42
C GLU A 247 22.63 1.79 25.41
N ARG A 248 23.22 1.24 26.48
CA ARG A 248 24.67 1.23 26.73
C ARG A 248 25.41 -0.01 26.21
N GLN A 249 24.70 -1.06 25.81
CA GLN A 249 25.32 -2.31 25.34
C GLN A 249 24.83 -2.69 23.94
N ARG A 250 25.78 -2.87 23.03
CA ARG A 250 25.56 -3.38 21.68
C ARG A 250 26.44 -4.62 21.51
N LEU A 251 25.87 -5.69 20.95
CA LEU A 251 26.52 -6.99 20.82
C LEU A 251 27.48 -7.05 19.62
N GLY A 252 27.29 -6.20 18.60
CA GLY A 252 28.13 -6.14 17.42
C GLY A 252 27.62 -5.12 16.39
N PRO A 253 28.34 -4.96 15.25
CA PRO A 253 28.01 -3.97 14.22
C PRO A 253 26.60 -4.11 13.64
N HIS A 254 26.12 -5.33 13.42
CA HIS A 254 24.75 -5.58 12.94
C HIS A 254 23.69 -5.07 13.92
N HIS A 255 23.85 -5.31 15.22
CA HIS A 255 22.92 -4.80 16.22
C HIS A 255 22.91 -3.26 16.29
N VAL A 256 24.05 -2.61 16.02
CA VAL A 256 24.12 -1.14 15.86
C VAL A 256 23.34 -0.70 14.63
N ALA A 257 23.55 -1.34 13.48
CA ALA A 257 22.86 -1.03 12.24
C ALA A 257 21.34 -1.18 12.38
N ARG A 258 20.87 -2.33 12.89
CA ARG A 258 19.45 -2.63 13.09
C ARG A 258 18.75 -1.63 14.02
N ALA A 259 19.43 -1.21 15.10
CA ALA A 259 18.87 -0.20 15.99
C ALA A 259 18.78 1.19 15.35
N ASN A 260 19.76 1.55 14.52
CA ASN A 260 19.71 2.80 13.76
C ASN A 260 18.68 2.73 12.63
N ALA A 261 18.47 1.56 12.02
CA ALA A 261 17.40 1.37 11.06
C ALA A 261 16.03 1.66 11.71
N LYS A 262 15.75 1.13 12.90
CA LYS A 262 14.51 1.46 13.63
C LYS A 262 14.36 2.94 13.95
N ARG A 263 15.45 3.62 14.32
CA ARG A 263 15.44 5.08 14.49
C ARG A 263 15.15 5.83 13.19
N VAL A 264 15.62 5.35 12.05
CA VAL A 264 15.29 5.91 10.72
C VAL A 264 13.81 5.75 10.44
N GLU A 265 13.23 4.57 10.67
CA GLU A 265 11.79 4.31 10.47
C GLU A 265 10.93 5.24 11.31
N GLU A 266 11.22 5.34 12.61
CA GLU A 266 10.54 6.25 13.56
C GLU A 266 10.68 7.72 13.13
N SER A 267 11.87 8.11 12.68
CA SER A 267 12.14 9.48 12.23
C SER A 267 11.40 9.81 10.94
N LEU A 268 11.42 8.92 9.94
CA LEU A 268 10.66 9.08 8.70
C LEU A 268 9.15 9.15 8.97
N ARG A 269 8.65 8.34 9.92
CA ARG A 269 7.26 8.40 10.36
C ARG A 269 6.92 9.74 11.00
N THR A 270 7.81 10.26 11.85
CA THR A 270 7.64 11.57 12.47
C THR A 270 7.64 12.69 11.43
N LEU A 271 8.57 12.65 10.47
CA LEU A 271 8.64 13.62 9.36
C LEU A 271 7.39 13.56 8.48
N GLU A 272 6.89 12.35 8.19
CA GLU A 272 5.64 12.15 7.45
C GLU A 272 4.45 12.79 8.18
N GLU A 273 4.20 12.41 9.44
CA GLU A 273 3.00 12.83 10.16
C GLU A 273 3.00 14.32 10.53
N TYR A 274 4.10 14.83 11.10
CA TYR A 274 4.21 16.27 11.40
C TYR A 274 4.37 17.11 10.13
N GLY A 275 4.90 16.52 9.05
CA GLY A 275 4.99 17.14 7.74
C GLY A 275 3.62 17.50 7.17
N LYS A 276 2.57 16.71 7.44
CA LYS A 276 1.19 16.98 6.98
C LYS A 276 0.62 18.30 7.48
N VAL A 277 1.09 18.78 8.64
CA VAL A 277 0.69 20.08 9.20
C VAL A 277 1.30 21.25 8.41
N MET A 278 2.39 21.01 7.70
CA MET A 278 3.12 22.04 6.96
C MET A 278 2.91 21.99 5.46
N ASP A 279 3.13 20.82 4.85
CA ASP A 279 3.14 20.66 3.40
C ASP A 279 2.83 19.20 3.03
N ALA A 280 1.77 19.01 2.24
CA ALA A 280 1.30 17.68 1.86
C ALA A 280 2.27 16.97 0.89
N GLU A 281 2.98 17.72 0.05
CA GLU A 281 3.96 17.14 -0.89
C GLU A 281 5.20 16.63 -0.13
N PHE A 282 5.68 17.39 0.85
CA PHE A 282 6.76 16.96 1.76
C PHE A 282 6.38 15.68 2.51
N ALA A 283 5.16 15.62 3.06
CA ALA A 283 4.67 14.43 3.75
C ALA A 283 4.64 13.20 2.82
N ALA A 284 4.13 13.35 1.60
CA ALA A 284 4.09 12.28 0.59
C ALA A 284 5.51 11.80 0.20
N ARG A 285 6.49 12.70 0.11
CA ARG A 285 7.89 12.33 -0.12
C ARG A 285 8.49 11.54 1.05
N CYS A 286 8.19 11.92 2.28
CA CYS A 286 8.63 11.19 3.48
C CYS A 286 8.00 9.78 3.55
N GLU A 287 6.72 9.66 3.18
CA GLU A 287 6.05 8.36 3.04
C GLU A 287 6.75 7.47 2.01
N ALA A 288 7.04 8.00 0.82
CA ALA A 288 7.74 7.27 -0.24
C ALA A 288 9.15 6.83 0.19
N LEU A 289 9.89 7.70 0.90
CA LEU A 289 11.19 7.37 1.49
C LEU A 289 11.08 6.25 2.52
N ARG A 290 10.05 6.26 3.37
CA ARG A 290 9.82 5.24 4.40
C ARG A 290 9.62 3.86 3.79
N TYR A 291 8.75 3.73 2.78
CA TYR A 291 8.54 2.43 2.12
C TYR A 291 9.80 1.93 1.40
N ARG A 292 10.51 2.82 0.69
CA ARG A 292 11.80 2.45 0.06
C ARG A 292 12.84 2.01 1.09
N PHE A 293 12.87 2.67 2.25
CA PHE A 293 13.76 2.29 3.34
C PHE A 293 13.42 0.92 3.90
N TYR A 294 12.14 0.56 4.09
CA TYR A 294 11.74 -0.78 4.52
C TYR A 294 12.23 -1.88 3.57
N THR A 295 12.05 -1.68 2.26
CA THR A 295 12.56 -2.63 1.26
C THR A 295 14.08 -2.75 1.34
N THR A 296 14.78 -1.62 1.54
CA THR A 296 16.25 -1.60 1.65
C THR A 296 16.73 -2.27 2.95
N GLU A 297 16.07 -2.02 4.08
CA GLU A 297 16.34 -2.68 5.38
C GLU A 297 16.15 -4.19 5.26
N GLN A 298 15.04 -4.63 4.65
CA GLN A 298 14.78 -6.05 4.44
C GLN A 298 15.89 -6.72 3.61
N ALA A 299 16.35 -6.05 2.54
CA ALA A 299 17.44 -6.55 1.72
C ALA A 299 18.75 -6.64 2.53
N ILE A 300 19.08 -5.62 3.32
CA ILE A 300 20.26 -5.63 4.20
C ILE A 300 20.23 -6.78 5.20
N GLU A 301 19.09 -7.00 5.87
CA GLU A 301 18.92 -8.08 6.86
C GLU A 301 19.03 -9.46 6.20
N THR A 302 18.37 -9.64 5.06
CA THR A 302 18.42 -10.89 4.29
C THR A 302 19.84 -11.20 3.83
N THR A 303 20.53 -10.21 3.25
CA THR A 303 21.93 -10.34 2.81
C THR A 303 22.86 -10.64 3.99
N HIS A 304 22.68 -9.99 5.14
CA HIS A 304 23.49 -10.26 6.32
C HIS A 304 23.30 -11.70 6.81
N ASN A 305 22.05 -12.15 6.94
CA ASN A 305 21.72 -13.50 7.38
C ASN A 305 22.31 -14.57 6.44
N ALA A 306 22.12 -14.39 5.13
CA ALA A 306 22.66 -15.28 4.12
C ALA A 306 24.18 -15.38 4.21
N ARG A 307 24.87 -14.25 4.36
CA ARG A 307 26.33 -14.20 4.50
C ARG A 307 26.82 -14.87 5.77
N GLU A 308 26.15 -14.70 6.90
CA GLU A 308 26.53 -15.40 8.14
C GLU A 308 26.36 -16.92 8.00
N ARG A 309 25.22 -17.38 7.46
CA ARG A 309 24.94 -18.82 7.32
C ARG A 309 25.83 -19.50 6.30
N LEU A 310 26.26 -18.78 5.26
CA LEU A 310 27.11 -19.30 4.20
C LEU A 310 28.59 -18.96 4.38
N ALA A 311 28.97 -18.24 5.44
CA ALA A 311 30.33 -17.71 5.64
C ALA A 311 31.42 -18.79 5.51
N ASP A 312 31.16 -19.95 6.10
CA ASP A 312 32.10 -21.06 6.16
C ASP A 312 31.80 -22.17 5.13
N CYS A 313 30.75 -21.99 4.31
CA CYS A 313 30.36 -22.98 3.31
C CYS A 313 31.34 -23.00 2.13
N ARG A 314 32.16 -24.05 2.02
CA ARG A 314 33.19 -24.22 0.98
C ARG A 314 32.87 -25.35 0.02
N LEU A 315 32.27 -26.43 0.51
CA LEU A 315 31.92 -27.61 -0.28
C LEU A 315 30.40 -27.85 -0.26
N TYR A 316 29.78 -27.58 -1.41
CA TYR A 316 28.35 -27.78 -1.65
C TYR A 316 28.14 -28.98 -2.57
N LEU A 317 27.58 -30.06 -2.03
CA LEU A 317 27.29 -31.30 -2.76
C LEU A 317 25.83 -31.36 -3.23
N LEU A 318 25.65 -31.62 -4.53
CA LEU A 318 24.36 -31.92 -5.13
C LEU A 318 24.20 -33.43 -5.26
N VAL A 319 23.10 -33.98 -4.74
CA VAL A 319 22.85 -35.43 -4.71
C VAL A 319 21.58 -35.79 -5.45
N THR A 320 21.67 -36.79 -6.32
CA THR A 320 20.54 -37.48 -6.95
C THR A 320 20.72 -38.99 -6.73
N ASP A 321 19.71 -39.65 -6.16
CA ASP A 321 19.69 -41.03 -5.69
C ASP A 321 20.04 -42.01 -6.80
N ARG A 322 19.50 -41.82 -8.01
CA ARG A 322 19.81 -42.67 -9.17
C ARG A 322 21.29 -42.68 -9.57
N ASN A 323 22.03 -41.62 -9.23
CA ASN A 323 23.47 -41.52 -9.53
C ASN A 323 24.33 -42.19 -8.44
N CYS A 324 23.71 -42.69 -7.36
CA CYS A 324 24.38 -43.26 -6.21
C CYS A 324 24.27 -44.79 -6.26
N PRO A 325 25.36 -45.54 -6.49
CA PRO A 325 25.32 -47.01 -6.61
C PRO A 325 24.71 -47.74 -5.41
N HIS A 326 24.80 -47.13 -4.21
CA HIS A 326 24.29 -47.67 -2.95
C HIS A 326 23.13 -46.83 -2.37
N GLY A 327 22.51 -45.98 -3.21
CA GLY A 327 21.50 -45.00 -2.81
C GLY A 327 22.11 -43.72 -2.21
N ALA A 328 21.31 -42.66 -2.14
CA ALA A 328 21.74 -41.34 -1.67
C ALA A 328 22.14 -41.36 -0.18
N GLY A 329 21.46 -42.17 0.64
CA GLY A 329 21.65 -42.16 2.10
C GLY A 329 23.08 -42.45 2.56
N PRO A 330 23.70 -43.57 2.17
CA PRO A 330 25.10 -43.85 2.49
C PRO A 330 26.06 -42.75 2.01
N LEU A 331 25.91 -42.30 0.76
CA LEU A 331 26.77 -41.26 0.18
C LEU A 331 26.68 -39.94 0.96
N ILE A 332 25.46 -39.51 1.33
CA ILE A 332 25.26 -38.28 2.10
C ILE A 332 25.94 -38.39 3.47
N ARG A 333 25.81 -39.53 4.17
CA ARG A 333 26.46 -39.71 5.47
C ARG A 333 27.99 -39.72 5.37
N ASP A 334 28.54 -40.39 4.36
CA ASP A 334 29.99 -40.41 4.13
C ASP A 334 30.51 -39.02 3.76
N ALA A 335 29.75 -38.27 2.96
CA ALA A 335 30.08 -36.89 2.58
C ALA A 335 30.04 -35.93 3.79
N LEU A 336 29.04 -36.06 4.65
CA LEU A 336 28.95 -35.29 5.90
C LEU A 336 30.09 -35.62 6.85
N ALA A 337 30.44 -36.91 7.01
CA ALA A 337 31.61 -37.33 7.78
C ALA A 337 32.93 -36.81 7.19
N GLY A 338 32.97 -36.60 5.87
CA GLY A 338 34.08 -35.97 5.15
C GLY A 338 34.13 -34.43 5.25
N GLY A 339 33.14 -33.79 5.88
CA GLY A 339 33.09 -32.34 6.08
C GLY A 339 32.45 -31.55 4.95
N VAL A 340 31.45 -32.11 4.24
CA VAL A 340 30.58 -31.30 3.37
C VAL A 340 29.80 -30.27 4.18
N ASP A 341 29.78 -29.02 3.72
CA ASP A 341 29.12 -27.91 4.40
C ASP A 341 27.65 -27.76 4.03
N ALA A 342 27.29 -28.16 2.81
CA ALA A 342 25.91 -28.08 2.31
C ALA A 342 25.55 -29.27 1.41
N ILE A 343 24.35 -29.82 1.63
CA ILE A 343 23.74 -30.87 0.82
C ILE A 343 22.52 -30.31 0.11
N GLN A 344 22.47 -30.44 -1.22
CA GLN A 344 21.27 -30.20 -2.01
C GLN A 344 20.69 -31.53 -2.49
N LEU A 345 19.48 -31.84 -2.06
CA LEU A 345 18.74 -32.98 -2.56
C LEU A 345 18.08 -32.61 -3.89
N ARG A 346 18.58 -33.18 -4.99
CA ARG A 346 18.19 -32.89 -6.37
C ARG A 346 17.51 -34.09 -7.01
N GLU A 347 16.25 -34.30 -6.64
CA GLU A 347 15.39 -35.35 -7.20
C GLU A 347 14.30 -34.78 -8.09
N LYS A 348 14.39 -35.01 -9.41
CA LYS A 348 13.38 -34.54 -10.38
C LYS A 348 12.29 -35.56 -10.67
N ASP A 349 12.61 -36.85 -10.53
CA ASP A 349 11.74 -37.96 -10.97
C ASP A 349 11.25 -38.83 -9.81
N MET A 350 11.52 -38.43 -8.56
CA MET A 350 11.13 -39.19 -7.37
C MET A 350 9.69 -38.87 -6.96
N PRO A 351 8.83 -39.86 -6.65
CA PRO A 351 7.49 -39.59 -6.14
C PRO A 351 7.53 -38.77 -4.84
N ASP A 352 6.66 -37.76 -4.73
CA ASP A 352 6.64 -36.78 -3.63
C ASP A 352 6.74 -37.39 -2.22
N ARG A 353 5.98 -38.45 -1.95
CA ARG A 353 6.02 -39.13 -0.64
C ARG A 353 7.41 -39.69 -0.33
N ARG A 354 8.05 -40.32 -1.32
CA ARG A 354 9.40 -40.88 -1.18
C ARG A 354 10.46 -39.79 -1.07
N LEU A 355 10.27 -38.69 -1.81
CA LEU A 355 11.14 -37.52 -1.72
C LEU A 355 11.07 -36.90 -0.33
N LEU A 356 9.87 -36.70 0.22
CA LEU A 356 9.70 -36.14 1.56
C LEU A 356 10.29 -37.07 2.64
N ASP A 357 10.05 -38.38 2.54
CA ASP A 357 10.64 -39.37 3.46
C ASP A 357 12.18 -39.37 3.41
N LEU A 358 12.78 -39.11 2.25
CA LEU A 358 14.23 -38.95 2.11
C LEU A 358 14.67 -37.60 2.68
N ALA A 359 13.98 -36.51 2.35
CA ALA A 359 14.29 -35.16 2.82
C ALA A 359 14.30 -35.07 4.35
N HIS A 360 13.36 -35.70 5.04
CA HIS A 360 13.37 -35.77 6.51
C HIS A 360 14.64 -36.43 7.06
N ARG A 361 15.07 -37.54 6.47
CA ARG A 361 16.31 -38.23 6.87
C ARG A 361 17.55 -37.38 6.58
N VAL A 362 17.59 -36.68 5.45
CA VAL A 362 18.69 -35.77 5.13
C VAL A 362 18.75 -34.59 6.11
N ARG A 363 17.59 -34.02 6.48
CA ARG A 363 17.51 -32.97 7.52
C ARG A 363 18.08 -33.44 8.86
N GLU A 364 17.77 -34.66 9.27
CA GLU A 364 18.30 -35.24 10.51
C GLU A 364 19.84 -35.33 10.45
N TRP A 365 20.40 -35.95 9.41
CA TRP A 365 21.85 -36.11 9.27
C TRP A 365 22.60 -34.79 9.14
N THR A 366 22.04 -33.83 8.40
CA THR A 366 22.65 -32.50 8.23
C THR A 366 22.60 -31.68 9.52
N ALA A 367 21.52 -31.77 10.30
CA ALA A 367 21.43 -31.14 11.62
C ALA A 367 22.49 -31.68 12.59
N GLU A 368 22.70 -33.00 12.62
CA GLU A 368 23.73 -33.63 13.45
C GLU A 368 25.15 -33.23 13.05
N ALA A 369 25.39 -33.07 11.75
CA ALA A 369 26.69 -32.69 11.20
C ALA A 369 26.94 -31.17 11.23
N GLY A 370 25.93 -30.34 11.52
CA GLY A 370 26.02 -28.88 11.41
C GLY A 370 26.10 -28.36 9.97
N ALA A 371 25.69 -29.17 8.98
CA ALA A 371 25.66 -28.81 7.57
C ALA A 371 24.31 -28.23 7.16
N LEU A 372 24.31 -27.43 6.09
CA LEU A 372 23.08 -26.88 5.51
C LEU A 372 22.35 -27.92 4.66
N PHE A 373 21.03 -27.96 4.76
CA PHE A 373 20.19 -28.78 3.90
C PHE A 373 19.33 -27.95 2.96
N ILE A 374 19.50 -28.13 1.66
CA ILE A 374 18.75 -27.43 0.61
C ILE A 374 17.95 -28.42 -0.23
N VAL A 375 16.72 -28.06 -0.59
CA VAL A 375 15.90 -28.83 -1.52
C VAL A 375 15.89 -28.17 -2.89
N ASN A 376 16.02 -28.95 -3.95
CA ASN A 376 15.99 -28.43 -5.32
C ASN A 376 14.54 -28.30 -5.82
N ASP A 377 14.22 -27.20 -6.51
CA ASP A 377 12.98 -26.86 -7.25
C ASP A 377 11.66 -26.87 -6.42
N ARG A 378 11.64 -27.44 -5.20
CA ARG A 378 10.44 -27.76 -4.41
C ARG A 378 10.36 -27.02 -3.06
N PRO A 379 9.86 -25.77 -3.02
CA PRO A 379 9.66 -25.01 -1.77
C PRO A 379 8.72 -25.69 -0.77
N ASP A 380 7.71 -26.41 -1.26
CA ASP A 380 6.77 -27.18 -0.44
C ASP A 380 7.47 -28.30 0.36
N ILE A 381 8.32 -29.09 -0.31
CA ILE A 381 9.12 -30.13 0.33
C ILE A 381 10.15 -29.52 1.27
N ALA A 382 10.77 -28.39 0.90
CA ALA A 382 11.69 -27.66 1.77
C ALA A 382 11.02 -27.26 3.10
N ALA A 383 9.81 -26.67 3.03
CA ALA A 383 9.04 -26.26 4.20
C ALA A 383 8.64 -27.46 5.07
N LEU A 384 8.09 -28.52 4.46
CA LEU A 384 7.63 -29.71 5.19
C LEU A 384 8.79 -30.46 5.87
N SER A 385 9.96 -30.51 5.22
CA SER A 385 11.16 -31.16 5.76
C SER A 385 12.01 -30.27 6.67
N ARG A 386 11.63 -28.99 6.84
CA ARG A 386 12.41 -27.98 7.59
C ARG A 386 13.84 -27.81 7.05
N ALA A 387 13.98 -27.86 5.73
CA ALA A 387 15.23 -27.55 5.07
C ALA A 387 15.68 -26.13 5.40
N ASP A 388 16.99 -25.91 5.34
CA ASP A 388 17.61 -24.60 5.52
C ASP A 388 17.26 -23.63 4.40
N GLY A 389 16.85 -24.16 3.24
CA GLY A 389 16.49 -23.39 2.06
C GLY A 389 16.04 -24.23 0.87
N VAL A 390 15.81 -23.53 -0.24
CA VAL A 390 15.48 -24.09 -1.56
C VAL A 390 16.44 -23.54 -2.61
N HIS A 391 16.69 -24.30 -3.68
CA HIS A 391 17.39 -23.82 -4.86
C HIS A 391 16.49 -23.91 -6.08
N LEU A 392 16.40 -22.84 -6.84
CA LEU A 392 15.45 -22.68 -7.95
C LEU A 392 16.21 -22.54 -9.27
N GLY A 393 15.73 -23.26 -10.28
CA GLY A 393 16.03 -23.06 -11.69
C GLY A 393 15.31 -21.85 -12.27
N GLN A 394 15.57 -21.59 -13.56
CA GLN A 394 14.99 -20.46 -14.28
C GLN A 394 13.50 -20.65 -14.63
N ASP A 395 13.05 -21.90 -14.71
CA ASP A 395 11.67 -22.27 -15.07
C ASP A 395 10.83 -22.69 -13.84
N ASP A 396 11.38 -22.54 -12.63
CA ASP A 396 10.68 -22.87 -11.37
C ASP A 396 9.88 -21.68 -10.83
N LEU A 397 9.31 -21.84 -9.62
CA LEU A 397 8.68 -20.75 -8.90
C LEU A 397 9.63 -19.55 -8.74
N THR A 398 9.08 -18.35 -8.77
CA THR A 398 9.87 -17.13 -8.53
C THR A 398 10.39 -17.09 -7.09
N VAL A 399 11.49 -16.35 -6.86
CA VAL A 399 12.02 -16.14 -5.49
C VAL A 399 10.94 -15.63 -4.54
N ARG A 400 10.08 -14.72 -5.02
CA ARG A 400 8.97 -14.17 -4.26
C ARG A 400 7.96 -15.24 -3.84
N GLU A 401 7.52 -16.10 -4.77
CA GLU A 401 6.56 -17.17 -4.49
C GLU A 401 7.16 -18.23 -3.56
N ALA A 402 8.42 -18.62 -3.80
CA ALA A 402 9.14 -19.53 -2.91
C ALA A 402 9.21 -18.96 -1.49
N ARG A 403 9.56 -17.68 -1.32
CA ARG A 403 9.61 -16.99 -0.01
C ARG A 403 8.26 -16.99 0.72
N GLN A 404 7.14 -16.93 0.00
CA GLN A 404 5.81 -17.05 0.62
C GLN A 404 5.55 -18.44 1.22
N ILE A 405 6.18 -19.48 0.66
CA ILE A 405 6.01 -20.87 1.11
C ILE A 405 6.97 -21.19 2.27
N ILE A 406 8.26 -20.84 2.13
CA ILE A 406 9.30 -21.25 3.09
C ILE A 406 9.61 -20.19 4.16
N GLY A 407 9.07 -18.98 4.02
CA GLY A 407 9.25 -17.87 4.95
C GLY A 407 10.52 -17.04 4.71
N ALA A 408 10.64 -15.96 5.47
CA ALA A 408 11.68 -14.94 5.30
C ALA A 408 13.11 -15.42 5.65
N ASN A 409 13.24 -16.43 6.51
CA ASN A 409 14.52 -16.84 7.08
C ASN A 409 15.21 -17.98 6.32
N ALA A 410 14.51 -18.68 5.43
CA ALA A 410 15.10 -19.80 4.68
C ALA A 410 15.95 -19.28 3.52
N LEU A 411 17.04 -19.96 3.17
CA LEU A 411 17.89 -19.57 2.04
C LEU A 411 17.20 -19.86 0.71
N ILE A 412 17.31 -18.97 -0.26
CA ILE A 412 16.87 -19.17 -1.63
C ILE A 412 18.06 -18.99 -2.56
N GLY A 413 18.48 -20.09 -3.17
CA GLY A 413 19.47 -20.07 -4.24
C GLY A 413 18.81 -20.00 -5.60
N VAL A 414 19.46 -19.36 -6.57
CA VAL A 414 19.00 -19.35 -7.97
C VAL A 414 20.12 -19.81 -8.90
N SER A 415 19.81 -20.73 -9.80
CA SER A 415 20.71 -21.13 -10.89
C SER A 415 20.79 -20.03 -11.95
N THR A 416 22.00 -19.68 -12.38
CA THR A 416 22.29 -18.60 -13.33
C THR A 416 23.30 -19.06 -14.37
N HIS A 417 23.10 -18.64 -15.61
CA HIS A 417 23.90 -19.01 -16.78
C HIS A 417 24.49 -17.80 -17.51
N ASN A 418 24.11 -16.58 -17.12
CA ASN A 418 24.68 -15.34 -17.64
C ASN A 418 24.56 -14.20 -16.61
N ILE A 419 25.23 -13.09 -16.90
CA ILE A 419 25.30 -11.94 -15.99
C ILE A 419 23.94 -11.27 -15.76
N ASP A 420 23.03 -11.31 -16.73
CA ASP A 420 21.72 -10.67 -16.62
C ASP A 420 20.82 -11.47 -15.69
N GLN A 421 20.84 -12.80 -15.79
CA GLN A 421 20.17 -13.68 -14.83
C GLN A 421 20.71 -13.51 -13.40
N ALA A 422 22.03 -13.36 -13.25
CA ALA A 422 22.64 -13.11 -11.93
C ALA A 422 22.15 -11.78 -11.32
N ARG A 423 22.10 -10.71 -12.11
CA ARG A 423 21.58 -9.41 -11.65
C ARG A 423 20.09 -9.48 -11.29
N GLN A 424 19.31 -10.18 -12.10
CA GLN A 424 17.89 -10.35 -11.84
C GLN A 424 17.65 -11.14 -10.55
N ALA A 425 18.36 -12.26 -10.35
CA ALA A 425 18.25 -13.06 -9.13
C ALA A 425 18.58 -12.27 -7.87
N VAL A 426 19.63 -11.43 -7.89
CA VAL A 426 19.94 -10.51 -6.78
C VAL A 426 18.80 -9.52 -6.55
N THR A 427 18.24 -8.96 -7.62
CA THR A 427 17.10 -8.01 -7.54
C THR A 427 15.85 -8.68 -6.96
N ASP A 428 15.62 -9.94 -7.30
CA ASP A 428 14.49 -10.74 -6.81
C ASP A 428 14.68 -11.18 -5.36
N GLY A 429 15.86 -10.94 -4.78
CA GLY A 429 16.19 -11.24 -3.39
C GLY A 429 16.70 -12.66 -3.17
N ALA A 430 17.43 -13.23 -4.12
CA ALA A 430 18.14 -14.49 -3.93
C ALA A 430 19.29 -14.33 -2.91
N ASP A 431 19.46 -15.34 -2.06
CA ASP A 431 20.46 -15.38 -0.99
C ASP A 431 21.83 -15.84 -1.53
N TYR A 432 21.83 -16.68 -2.56
CA TYR A 432 23.04 -17.13 -3.25
C TYR A 432 22.76 -17.52 -4.70
N LEU A 433 23.81 -17.62 -5.52
CA LEU A 433 23.71 -17.99 -6.93
C LEU A 433 24.46 -19.27 -7.22
N GLY A 434 23.86 -20.17 -8.00
CA GLY A 434 24.57 -21.23 -8.70
C GLY A 434 25.04 -20.71 -10.05
N VAL A 435 26.35 -20.68 -10.31
CA VAL A 435 26.91 -20.19 -11.58
C VAL A 435 27.43 -21.37 -12.38
N GLY A 436 26.83 -21.63 -13.55
CA GLY A 436 27.28 -22.72 -14.39
C GLY A 436 26.62 -22.79 -15.76
N PRO A 437 26.91 -23.83 -16.54
CA PRO A 437 27.96 -24.82 -16.28
C PRO A 437 29.36 -24.21 -16.46
N THR A 438 30.29 -24.52 -15.56
CA THR A 438 31.71 -24.10 -15.70
C THR A 438 32.47 -25.00 -16.69
N PHE A 439 32.07 -26.26 -16.77
CA PHE A 439 32.60 -27.26 -17.70
C PHE A 439 31.43 -27.87 -18.49
N PRO A 440 31.63 -28.19 -19.79
CA PRO A 440 30.58 -28.68 -20.68
C PRO A 440 30.06 -30.08 -20.34
#